data_AF-A0A3S0Q655-F1
#
_entry.id   AF-A0A3S0Q655-F1
#
_cell.length_a   1.000
_cell.length_b   1.000
_cell.length_c   1.000
_cell.angle_alpha   90.00
_cell.angle_beta   90.00
_cell.angle_gamma   90.00
#
_symmetry.space_group_name_H-M   'P 1'
#
loop_
_entity.id
_entity.type
_entity.pdbx_description
1 polymer ?
#
loop_
_entity_poly.entity_id
_entity_poly.type
_entity_poly.pdbx_seq_one_letter_code
_entity_poly.pdbx_strand_id
1 'polypeptide(L)' 'MLRITQRLMQVLGLKSLVRPKKYRSYRGSIDANVPNVLQRQFHAHKPNQKWVTDVIESNVHGNKLYL' A
#
# COMPACT_ATOMS: atom_id res chain seq x y z
N MET A 1 -0.64 -5.93 -11.90
CA MET A 1 -0.65 -5.18 -13.17
C MET A 1 0.73 -4.90 -13.78
N LEU A 2 1.86 -5.43 -13.25
CA LEU A 2 3.20 -5.10 -13.77
C LEU A 2 3.85 -6.20 -14.64
N ARG A 3 3.50 -7.47 -14.43
CA ARG A 3 4.16 -8.60 -15.10
C ARG A 3 3.84 -8.74 -16.59
N ILE A 4 2.60 -8.49 -16.99
CA ILE A 4 2.16 -8.67 -18.39
C ILE A 4 2.77 -7.57 -19.27
N THR A 5 2.67 -6.32 -18.83
CA THR A 5 3.24 -5.16 -19.53
C THR A 5 4.75 -5.29 -19.69
N GLN A 6 5.47 -5.73 -18.64
CA GLN A 6 6.92 -5.93 -18.70
C GLN A 6 7.32 -7.02 -19.71
N ARG A 7 6.58 -8.14 -19.77
CA ARG A 7 6.80 -9.20 -20.77
C ARG A 7 6.59 -8.70 -22.19
N LEU A 8 5.52 -7.95 -22.42
CA LEU A 8 5.23 -7.40 -23.75
C LEU A 8 6.31 -6.42 -24.21
N MET A 9 6.79 -5.56 -23.31
CA MET A 9 7.90 -4.65 -23.60
C MET A 9 9.19 -5.39 -23.98
N GLN A 10 9.48 -6.54 -23.35
CA GLN A 10 10.63 -7.36 -23.71
C GLN A 10 10.52 -7.96 -25.11
N VAL A 11 9.34 -8.48 -25.48
CA VAL A 11 9.10 -9.03 -26.83
C VAL A 11 9.22 -7.94 -27.90
N LEU A 12 8.76 -6.73 -27.60
CA LEU A 12 8.78 -5.59 -28.53
C LEU A 12 10.11 -4.78 -28.50
N GLY A 13 11.09 -5.18 -27.70
CA GLY A 13 12.37 -4.47 -27.56
C GLY A 13 12.29 -3.08 -26.91
N LEU A 14 11.16 -2.77 -26.25
CA LEU A 14 10.89 -1.47 -25.64
C LEU A 14 11.51 -1.39 -24.25
N LYS A 15 12.17 -0.26 -23.95
CA LYS A 15 12.77 0.02 -22.63
C LYS A 15 12.06 1.19 -21.95
N SER A 16 11.72 1.02 -20.67
CA SER A 16 11.22 2.13 -19.84
C SER A 16 12.35 3.12 -19.58
N LEU A 17 12.15 4.37 -20.01
CA LEU A 17 13.05 5.50 -19.68
C LEU A 17 12.92 5.93 -18.20
N VAL A 18 11.82 5.55 -17.54
CA VAL A 18 11.56 5.90 -16.14
C VAL A 18 12.28 4.91 -15.23
N ARG A 19 13.02 5.44 -14.25
CA ARG A 19 13.69 4.65 -13.22
C ARG A 19 12.63 3.98 -12.34
N PRO A 20 12.64 2.65 -12.18
CA PRO A 20 11.67 1.98 -11.34
C PRO A 20 11.85 2.42 -9.88
N LYS A 21 10.83 3.06 -9.32
CA LYS A 21 10.78 3.39 -7.90
C LYS A 21 10.54 2.10 -7.13
N LYS A 22 11.54 1.63 -6.39
CA LYS A 22 11.34 0.51 -5.45
C LYS A 22 10.32 0.95 -4.40
N TYR A 23 9.22 0.21 -4.29
CA TYR A 23 8.29 0.37 -3.18
C TYR A 23 9.04 0.16 -1.87
N ARG A 24 9.03 1.17 -1.01
CA ARG A 24 9.52 1.10 0.36
C ARG A 24 8.29 1.28 1.25
N SER A 25 7.78 0.18 1.80
CA SER A 25 6.82 0.30 2.90
C SER A 25 7.52 0.98 4.07
N TYR A 26 6.80 1.90 4.72
CA TYR A 26 7.23 2.45 5.99
C TYR A 26 7.25 1.31 7.01
N ARG A 27 8.45 0.91 7.44
CA ARG A 27 8.65 0.09 8.64
C ARG A 27 8.99 1.06 9.75
N GLY A 28 7.99 1.71 10.34
CA GLY A 28 8.20 2.47 11.59
C GLY A 28 8.82 1.59 12.66
N SER A 29 9.13 2.16 13.83
CA SER A 29 9.45 1.38 15.02
C SER A 29 8.31 0.38 15.27
N ILE A 30 8.52 -0.88 14.90
CA ILE A 30 7.60 -1.99 15.18
C ILE A 30 7.85 -2.38 16.65
N ASP A 31 7.55 -1.46 17.56
CA ASP A 31 7.42 -1.76 18.98
C ASP A 31 5.94 -1.85 19.30
N ALA A 32 5.32 -2.88 18.76
CA ALA A 32 4.29 -3.63 19.47
C ALA A 32 3.97 -4.84 18.60
N ASN A 33 4.28 -6.02 19.13
CA ASN A 33 3.68 -7.27 18.69
C ASN A 33 2.18 -7.24 19.05
N VAL A 34 1.41 -6.38 18.36
CA VAL A 34 -0.03 -6.30 18.53
C VAL A 34 -0.63 -7.46 17.73
N PRO A 35 -1.40 -8.37 18.36
CA PRO A 35 -2.07 -9.42 17.62
C PRO A 35 -2.97 -8.79 16.55
N ASN A 36 -2.90 -9.29 15.32
CA ASN A 36 -3.79 -8.88 14.23
C ASN A 36 -5.20 -9.42 14.51
N VAL A 37 -5.96 -8.69 15.33
CA VAL A 37 -7.31 -9.07 15.78
C VAL A 37 -8.29 -9.20 14.60
N LEU A 38 -8.08 -8.45 13.52
CA LEU A 38 -9.00 -8.41 12.40
C LEU A 38 -8.84 -9.62 11.45
N GLN A 39 -7.64 -10.19 11.32
CA GLN A 39 -7.32 -11.31 10.41
C GLN A 39 -7.93 -11.19 8.99
N ARG A 40 -8.02 -9.97 8.44
CA ARG A 40 -8.69 -9.66 7.15
C ARG A 40 -10.18 -10.02 7.11
N GLN A 41 -10.84 -10.21 8.25
CA GLN A 41 -12.28 -10.38 8.35
C GLN A 41 -12.97 -9.01 8.49
N PHE A 42 -13.29 -8.40 7.35
CA PHE A 42 -13.98 -7.11 7.28
C PHE A 42 -15.50 -7.20 7.43
N HIS A 43 -16.06 -8.42 7.43
CA HIS A 43 -17.49 -8.62 7.62
C HIS A 43 -17.88 -8.45 9.09
N ALA A 44 -18.90 -7.63 9.36
CA ALA A 44 -19.50 -7.41 10.67
C ALA A 44 -20.99 -7.77 10.60
N HIS A 45 -21.52 -8.41 11.64
CA HIS A 45 -22.92 -8.81 11.67
C HIS A 45 -23.86 -7.63 12.00
N LYS A 46 -23.35 -6.62 12.72
CA LYS A 46 -24.05 -5.38 13.05
C LYS A 46 -23.12 -4.16 12.84
N PRO A 47 -23.67 -2.96 12.61
CA PRO A 47 -22.89 -1.72 12.57
C PRO A 47 -22.03 -1.55 13.84
N ASN A 48 -20.91 -0.83 13.73
CA ASN A 48 -20.01 -0.47 14.84
C ASN A 48 -19.32 -1.64 15.58
N GLN A 49 -19.31 -2.85 15.03
CA GLN A 49 -18.62 -4.00 15.65
C GLN A 49 -17.13 -4.09 15.32
N LYS A 50 -16.70 -3.47 14.22
CA LYS A 50 -15.30 -3.47 13.76
C LYS A 50 -14.95 -2.06 13.30
N TRP A 51 -13.93 -1.50 13.94
CA TRP A 51 -13.40 -0.17 13.62
C TRP A 51 -11.98 -0.38 13.12
N VAL A 52 -11.75 -0.01 11.86
CA VAL A 52 -10.44 -0.07 11.22
C VAL A 52 -10.02 1.36 10.97
N THR A 53 -8.88 1.75 11.53
CA THR A 53 -8.27 3.05 11.34
C THR A 53 -6.99 2.86 10.54
N ASP A 54 -7.03 3.22 9.26
CA ASP A 54 -5.83 3.27 8.44
C ASP A 54 -5.32 4.70 8.42
N VAL A 55 -4.03 4.90 8.72
CA VAL A 55 -3.38 6.20 8.57
C VAL A 55 -2.97 6.38 7.12
N ILE A 56 -3.52 7.40 6.45
CA ILE A 56 -3.22 7.70 5.05
C ILE A 56 -2.30 8.93 4.99
N GLU A 57 -1.06 8.75 4.52
CA GLU A 57 -0.19 9.88 4.16
C GLU A 57 -0.64 10.45 2.80
N SER A 58 -1.09 11.70 2.79
CA SER A 58 -1.36 12.45 1.57
C SER A 58 -0.39 13.62 1.44
N ASN A 59 0.15 13.83 0.22
CA ASN A 59 0.96 15.01 -0.06
C ASN A 59 0.06 16.10 -0.65
N VAL A 60 -0.18 17.15 0.11
CA VAL A 60 -0.99 18.29 -0.30
C VAL A 60 -0.08 19.52 -0.34
N HIS A 61 0.12 20.08 -1.54
CA HIS A 61 0.95 21.26 -1.77
C HIS A 61 2.39 21.16 -1.21
N GLY A 62 3.00 19.98 -1.27
CA GLY A 62 4.36 19.76 -0.76
C GLY A 62 4.45 19.46 0.74
N ASN A 63 3.34 19.55 1.47
CA ASN A 63 3.25 19.21 2.88
C ASN A 63 2.68 17.79 3.06
N LYS A 64 3.25 17.06 4.01
CA LYS A 64 2.74 15.74 4.40
C LYS A 64 1.59 15.91 5.37
N LEU A 65 0.41 15.45 4.99
CA LEU A 65 -0.78 15.37 5.83
C LEU A 65 -1.03 13.90 6.18
N TYR A 66 -1.31 13.64 7.46
CA TYR A 66 -1.69 12.33 7.96
C TYR A 66 -3.18 12.37 8.31
N LEU A 67 -3.98 11.51 7.66
CA LEU A 67 -5.42 11.34 7.89
C LEU A 67 -5.70 10.00 8.56
#